data_AF-A0A2V7VDZ9-F1
#
_entry.id   AF-A0A2V7VDZ9-F1
#
_cell.length_a   1.000
_cell.length_b   1.000
_cell.length_c   1.000
_cell.angle_alpha   90.00
_cell.angle_beta   90.00
_cell.angle_gamma   90.00
#
_symmetry.space_group_name_H-M   'P 1'
#
loop_
_entity.id
_entity.type
_entity.pdbx_description
1 polymer ?
#
loop_
_entity_poly.entity_id
_entity_poly.type
_entity_poly.pdbx_seq_one_letter_code
_entity_poly.pdbx_strand_id
1 'polypeptide(L)'
;NTLMGLATHKPRTKPDDTWDIIYYPPSPRAVIEVVDPDQPDRLVDYGQTGRVRLTTLTKEFFMPRFLERDEAEREPPCEQYPWDGVRNVRPFSRFESTVVEGVY
;
A
#
# COMPACT_ATOMS: atom_id res chain seq x y z
N ASN A 1 -9.95 5.73 -0.16
CA ASN A 1 -9.07 4.68 -0.67
C ASN A 1 -8.30 5.15 -1.92
N THR A 2 -7.05 5.63 -1.74
CA THR A 2 -6.18 6.13 -2.83
C THR A 2 -5.52 4.99 -3.62
N LEU A 3 -5.53 3.78 -3.05
CA LEU A 3 -4.84 2.59 -3.55
C LEU A 3 -5.63 1.82 -4.60
N MET A 4 -6.96 1.76 -4.46
CA MET A 4 -7.85 0.94 -5.30
C MET A 4 -7.91 1.34 -6.79
N GLY A 5 -7.46 2.56 -7.15
CA GLY A 5 -7.39 3.01 -8.55
C GLY A 5 -6.00 2.95 -9.18
N LEU A 6 -4.97 2.68 -8.38
CA LEU A 6 -3.57 2.85 -8.79
C LEU A 6 -2.84 1.52 -8.96
N ALA A 7 -3.06 0.58 -8.04
CA ALA A 7 -2.26 -0.63 -7.90
C ALA A 7 -3.01 -1.87 -8.44
N THR A 8 -2.29 -2.77 -9.10
CA THR A 8 -2.87 -4.00 -9.65
C THR A 8 -2.90 -5.09 -8.60
N HIS A 9 -4.05 -5.76 -8.46
CA HIS A 9 -4.17 -6.92 -7.57
C HIS A 9 -3.27 -8.06 -8.06
N LYS A 10 -2.59 -8.74 -7.13
CA LYS A 10 -1.75 -9.90 -7.43
C LYS A 10 -2.59 -10.99 -8.13
N PRO A 11 -2.19 -11.48 -9.32
CA PRO A 11 -2.88 -12.62 -9.95
C PRO A 11 -2.78 -13.86 -9.07
N ARG A 12 -3.93 -14.48 -8.76
CA ARG A 12 -3.96 -15.78 -8.09
C ARG A 12 -3.59 -16.84 -9.11
N THR A 13 -2.40 -17.38 -8.99
CA THR A 13 -1.83 -18.32 -9.99
C THR A 13 -1.59 -19.70 -9.38
N LYS A 14 -1.59 -19.83 -8.05
CA LYS A 14 -1.34 -21.10 -7.37
C LYS A 14 -2.52 -21.53 -6.50
N PRO A 15 -2.78 -22.85 -6.37
CA PRO A 15 -3.88 -23.37 -5.54
C PRO A 15 -3.76 -23.04 -4.05
N ASP A 16 -2.54 -22.79 -3.58
CA ASP A 16 -2.17 -22.46 -2.20
C ASP A 16 -2.03 -20.96 -1.94
N ASP A 17 -2.37 -20.10 -2.92
CA ASP A 17 -2.40 -18.65 -2.70
C ASP A 17 -3.43 -18.31 -1.61
N THR A 18 -2.99 -17.53 -0.62
CA THR A 18 -3.83 -17.05 0.47
C THR A 18 -5.01 -16.22 -0.05
N TRP A 19 -6.03 -16.03 0.79
CA TRP A 19 -7.20 -15.20 0.48
C TRP A 19 -6.95 -13.70 0.72
N ASP A 20 -5.69 -13.32 0.90
CA ASP A 20 -5.31 -11.95 1.16
C ASP A 20 -5.47 -11.08 -0.09
N ILE A 21 -5.87 -9.83 0.14
CA ILE A 21 -5.99 -8.84 -0.92
C ILE A 21 -4.65 -8.11 -1.01
N ILE A 22 -3.93 -8.36 -2.11
CA ILE A 22 -2.57 -7.87 -2.30
C ILE A 22 -2.51 -6.98 -3.54
N TYR A 23 -1.94 -5.79 -3.40
CA TYR A 23 -1.77 -4.82 -4.48
C TYR A 23 -0.30 -4.45 -4.69
N TYR A 24 0.14 -4.40 -5.95
CA TYR A 24 1.46 -3.89 -6.33
C TYR A 24 1.31 -2.58 -7.13
N PRO A 25 2.02 -1.50 -6.74
CA PRO A 25 1.91 -0.22 -7.42
C PRO A 25 2.63 -0.22 -8.78
N PRO A 26 2.27 0.67 -9.71
CA PRO A 26 2.88 0.79 -11.03
C PRO A 26 4.23 1.55 -10.94
N SER A 27 5.23 0.89 -10.36
CA SER A 27 6.60 1.42 -10.28
C SER A 27 7.17 1.67 -11.69
N PRO A 28 7.91 2.78 -11.91
CA PRO A 28 8.32 3.81 -10.94
C PRO A 28 7.36 5.01 -10.84
N ARG A 29 6.21 4.99 -11.53
CA ARG A 29 5.28 6.14 -11.56
C ARG A 29 4.60 6.38 -10.22
N ALA A 30 4.38 5.30 -9.47
CA ALA A 30 3.94 5.33 -8.09
C ALA A 30 4.74 4.31 -7.29
N VAL A 31 5.29 4.76 -6.17
CA VAL A 31 6.00 3.92 -5.20
C VAL A 31 5.21 3.96 -3.91
N ILE A 32 4.91 2.78 -3.38
CA ILE A 32 4.23 2.63 -2.11
C ILE A 32 5.17 2.00 -1.11
N GLU A 33 5.21 2.58 0.07
CA GLU A 33 5.99 2.12 1.20
C GLU A 33 5.06 2.00 2.40
N VAL A 34 5.34 1.03 3.28
CA VAL A 34 4.64 0.87 4.55
C VAL A 34 5.59 1.28 5.66
N VAL A 35 5.25 2.34 6.37
CA VAL A 35 6.15 3.01 7.33
C VAL A 35 5.62 2.97 8.75
N ASP A 36 6.54 3.10 9.70
CA ASP A 36 6.18 3.28 11.11
C ASP A 36 5.31 4.55 11.25
N PRO A 37 4.10 4.47 11.85
CA PRO A 37 3.22 5.61 11.96
C PRO A 37 3.76 6.77 12.82
N ASP A 38 4.64 6.47 13.79
CA ASP A 38 5.26 7.43 14.69
C ASP A 38 6.62 7.92 14.16
N GLN A 39 7.30 7.10 13.35
CA GLN A 39 8.58 7.41 12.70
C GLN A 39 8.52 7.14 11.18
N PRO A 40 7.86 8.01 10.40
CA PRO A 40 7.55 7.72 9.00
C PRO A 40 8.78 7.57 8.10
N ASP A 41 9.98 7.95 8.55
CA ASP A 41 11.24 7.72 7.85
C ASP A 41 11.67 6.24 7.85
N ARG A 42 11.12 5.42 8.74
CA ARG A 42 11.41 3.99 8.88
C ARG A 42 10.36 3.11 8.21
N LEU A 43 10.81 2.14 7.41
CA LEU A 43 9.95 1.06 6.90
C LEU A 43 9.65 0.03 8.00
N VAL A 44 8.43 -0.52 7.98
CA VAL A 44 8.11 -1.70 8.79
C VAL A 44 8.67 -2.98 8.14
N ASP A 45 8.77 -4.06 8.91
CA ASP A 45 9.20 -5.36 8.36
C ASP A 45 8.11 -5.99 7.48
N TYR A 46 8.48 -6.97 6.66
CA TYR A 46 7.50 -7.72 5.87
C TYR A 46 6.46 -8.41 6.76
N GLY A 47 5.19 -8.33 6.35
CA GLY A 47 4.05 -8.82 7.13
C GLY A 47 3.66 -7.95 8.32
N GLN A 48 4.40 -6.88 8.64
CA GLN A 48 4.00 -5.93 9.68
C GLN A 48 3.08 -4.86 9.12
N THR A 49 2.15 -4.40 9.96
CA THR A 49 1.25 -3.28 9.65
C THR A 49 1.94 -1.95 9.90
N GLY A 50 1.80 -1.02 8.96
CA GLY A 50 2.20 0.37 9.12
C GLY A 50 1.34 1.29 8.28
N ARG A 51 1.64 2.59 8.33
CA ARG A 51 0.92 3.59 7.54
C ARG A 51 1.43 3.57 6.10
N VAL A 52 0.51 3.68 5.15
CA VAL A 52 0.86 3.74 3.72
C VAL A 52 1.45 5.10 3.40
N ARG A 53 2.59 5.10 2.69
CA ARG A 53 3.25 6.28 2.13
C ARG A 53 3.33 6.14 0.61
N LEU A 54 2.78 7.12 -0.11
CA LEU A 54 2.80 7.19 -1.55
C LEU A 54 3.81 8.23 -2.04
N THR A 55 4.61 7.84 -3.02
CA THR A 55 5.36 8.78 -3.86
C THR A 55 4.88 8.65 -5.30
N THR A 56 4.34 9.72 -5.87
CA THR A 56 3.96 9.79 -7.29
C THR A 56 5.00 10.56 -8.07
N LEU A 57 5.45 9.98 -9.19
CA LEU A 57 6.44 10.55 -10.08
C LEU A 57 6.00 10.33 -11.54
N THR A 58 5.33 11.32 -12.11
CA THR A 58 5.01 11.37 -13.55
C THR A 58 5.69 12.58 -14.20
N LYS A 59 5.51 12.77 -15.51
CA LYS A 59 6.09 13.94 -16.20
C LYS A 59 5.42 15.24 -15.75
N GLU A 60 4.16 15.15 -15.37
CA GLU A 60 3.29 16.28 -15.05
C GLU A 60 3.20 16.57 -13.55
N PHE A 61 3.52 15.59 -12.70
CA PHE A 61 3.30 15.68 -11.27
C PHE A 61 4.35 14.92 -10.45
N PHE A 62 4.84 15.59 -9.41
CA PHE A 62 5.72 14.99 -8.40
C PHE A 62 5.17 15.27 -7.00
N MET A 63 4.86 14.20 -6.28
CA MET A 63 4.41 14.25 -4.89
C MET A 63 5.20 13.23 -4.07
N PRO A 64 6.24 13.66 -3.35
CA PRO A 64 7.06 12.78 -2.55
C PRO A 64 6.42 12.50 -1.19
N ARG A 65 6.54 11.24 -0.74
CA ARG A 65 6.36 10.83 0.66
C ARG A 65 5.03 11.28 1.29
N PHE A 66 3.95 11.29 0.50
CA PHE A 66 2.62 11.61 0.98
C PHE A 66 2.10 10.50 1.89
N LEU A 67 1.76 10.83 3.14
CA LEU A 67 1.20 9.87 4.08
C LEU A 67 -0.30 9.71 3.85
N GLU A 68 -0.69 8.55 3.32
CA GLU A 68 -2.07 8.23 3.01
C GLU A 68 -2.92 8.10 4.29
N ARG A 69 -4.23 7.98 4.10
CA ARG A 69 -5.18 7.73 5.20
C ARG A 69 -5.43 6.24 5.45
N ASP A 70 -4.59 5.41 4.85
CA ASP A 70 -4.69 3.96 4.88
C ASP A 70 -3.49 3.37 5.65
N GLU A 71 -3.70 2.23 6.31
CA GLU A 71 -2.68 1.32 6.80
C GLU A 71 -2.77 0.00 6.05
N ALA A 72 -1.64 -0.71 5.97
CA ALA A 72 -1.55 -1.99 5.30
C ALA A 72 -0.39 -2.80 5.87
N GLU A 73 -0.36 -4.09 5.55
CA GLU A 73 0.79 -4.95 5.77
C GLU A 73 1.78 -4.80 4.61
N ARG A 74 3.08 -4.75 4.91
CA ARG A 74 4.12 -4.70 3.89
C ARG A 74 4.27 -6.05 3.20
N GLU A 75 3.99 -6.09 1.90
CA GLU A 75 4.10 -7.32 1.11
C GLU A 75 5.46 -7.40 0.41
N PRO A 76 6.15 -8.57 0.45
CA PRO A 76 7.37 -8.76 -0.33
C PRO A 76 7.12 -8.74 -1.86
N PRO A 77 8.19 -8.55 -2.66
CA PRO A 77 8.11 -8.69 -4.11
C PRO A 77 7.58 -10.07 -4.55
N CYS A 78 7.01 -10.13 -5.75
CA CYS A 78 6.66 -11.38 -6.41
C CYS A 78 7.26 -11.46 -7.81
N GLU A 79 7.15 -12.62 -8.46
CA GLU A 79 7.76 -12.90 -9.76
C GLU A 79 7.43 -11.83 -10.82
N GLN A 80 6.17 -11.37 -10.86
CA GLN A 80 5.71 -10.37 -11.81
C GLN A 80 6.08 -8.93 -11.41
N TYR A 81 6.20 -8.66 -10.10
CA TYR A 81 6.40 -7.33 -9.55
C TYR A 81 7.61 -7.36 -8.60
N PRO A 82 8.83 -7.06 -9.09
CA PRO A 82 10.08 -7.14 -8.32
C PRO A 82 10.27 -5.95 -7.35
N TRP A 83 9.19 -5.49 -6.73
CA TRP A 83 9.17 -4.43 -5.72
C TRP A 83 8.06 -4.73 -4.69
N ASP A 84 8.10 -4.04 -3.57
CA ASP A 84 7.15 -4.25 -2.46
C ASP A 84 5.71 -3.93 -2.86
N GLY A 85 4.79 -4.71 -2.31
CA GLY A 85 3.35 -4.48 -2.41
C GLY A 85 2.75 -4.08 -1.06
N VAL A 86 1.44 -3.97 -1.03
CA VAL A 86 0.65 -3.81 0.19
C VAL A 86 -0.41 -4.88 0.27
N ARG A 87 -0.65 -5.39 1.49
CA ARG A 87 -1.62 -6.43 1.79
C ARG A 87 -2.67 -5.90 2.77
N ASN A 88 -3.93 -6.29 2.58
CA ASN A 88 -5.04 -6.05 3.52
C ASN A 88 -5.20 -4.58 3.94
N VAL A 89 -5.20 -3.70 2.92
CA VAL A 89 -5.35 -2.23 3.06
C VAL A 89 -6.64 -1.88 3.77
N ARG A 90 -6.56 -0.98 4.76
CA ARG A 90 -7.69 -0.58 5.62
C ARG A 90 -7.49 0.85 6.14
N PRO A 91 -8.55 1.53 6.63
CA PRO A 91 -8.43 2.87 7.20
C PRO A 91 -7.40 2.93 8.32
N PHE A 92 -6.58 3.98 8.32
CA PHE A 92 -5.58 4.17 9.36
C PHE A 92 -6.25 4.41 10.72
N SER A 93 -6.04 3.47 11.63
CA SER A 93 -6.76 3.33 12.89
C SER A 93 -6.59 4.49 13.87
N ARG A 94 -5.54 5.30 13.72
CA ARG A 94 -5.24 6.42 14.63
C ARG A 94 -5.88 7.75 14.24
N PHE A 95 -6.68 7.81 13.17
CA PHE A 95 -7.52 8.99 12.93
C PHE A 95 -8.69 8.98 13.92
N GLU A 96 -8.76 9.98 14.81
CA GLU A 96 -9.75 10.12 15.89
C GLU A 96 -11.21 10.38 15.43
N SER A 97 -11.58 10.12 14.19
CA SER A 97 -12.96 10.32 13.72
C SER A 97 -13.50 9.05 13.09
N THR A 98 -14.76 8.75 13.40
CA THR A 98 -15.54 7.65 12.83
C THR A 98 -15.63 7.83 11.31
N VAL A 99 -14.66 7.30 10.58
CA VAL A 99 -14.67 7.35 9.12
C VAL A 99 -15.65 6.29 8.63
N VAL A 100 -16.83 6.73 8.19
CA VAL A 100 -17.74 5.89 7.40
C VAL A 100 -17.16 5.82 5.99
N GLU A 101 -16.51 4.71 5.64
CA GLU A 101 -16.22 4.41 4.23
C GLU A 101 -17.47 3.77 3.60
N GLY A 102 -17.99 4.42 2.55
CA GLY A 102 -18.93 3.76 1.65
C GLY A 102 -18.17 2.71 0.84
N VAL A 103 -18.58 1.44 0.97
CA VAL A 103 -18.16 0.38 0.06
C VAL A 103 -18.91 0.62 -1.25
N TYR A 104 -18.18 0.88 -2.33
CA TYR A 104 -18.71 0.96 -3.69
C TYR A 104 -18.38 -0.31 -4.46
#